data_AF-A0A945FMS4-F1
#
_entry.id   AF-A0A945FMS4-F1
#
_cell.length_a   1.000
_cell.length_b   1.000
_cell.length_c   1.000
_cell.angle_alpha   90.00
_cell.angle_beta   90.00
_cell.angle_gamma   90.00
#
_symmetry.space_group_name_H-M   'P 1'
#
loop_
_entity.id
_entity.type
_entity.pdbx_description
1 polymer ?
#
loop_
_entity_poly.entity_id
_entity_poly.type
_entity_poly.pdbx_seq_one_letter_code
_entity_poly.pdbx_strand_id
1 'polypeptide(L)'
;MQTIHDTNPLSGNMQEGVAAPYDFTISEVFKEAWARTSGFKGPVLVAVLIIFLALAAINFGTILVVGVFNMIDPALATILTSSFKFVISMASYPIAAGILMMGLYRSVDAAVDYKLAFAYFSYSLPIIIATLFASLLVVLGFMLLVLPGIYLSIAYVFTLQLIIEKDMNLWQAMETSRKAVHQHWFKIFFIYALVGIIYLVSLIPLGFGLIWALPFFVVLHGVLYRRIFGIDSI
;
A
#
# COMPACT_ATOMS: atom_id res chain seq x y z
N MET A 1 -26.23 -10.59 37.47
CA MET A 1 -25.79 -11.54 36.43
C MET A 1 -25.11 -10.70 35.35
N GLN A 2 -23.79 -10.53 35.46
CA GLN A 2 -23.01 -9.69 34.54
C GLN A 2 -22.80 -10.47 33.24
N THR A 3 -23.32 -9.96 32.14
CA THR A 3 -23.04 -10.44 30.79
C THR A 3 -21.64 -9.98 30.40
N ILE A 4 -20.69 -10.93 30.39
CA ILE A 4 -19.36 -10.73 29.85
C ILE A 4 -19.53 -10.53 28.33
N HIS A 5 -19.24 -9.32 27.87
CA HIS A 5 -18.98 -9.08 26.46
C HIS A 5 -17.67 -9.78 26.12
N ASP A 6 -17.74 -10.85 25.34
CA ASP A 6 -16.59 -11.47 24.70
C ASP A 6 -15.98 -10.48 23.70
N THR A 7 -15.07 -9.63 24.17
CA THR A 7 -14.15 -8.89 23.31
C THR A 7 -13.08 -9.87 22.84
N ASN A 8 -13.39 -10.63 21.80
CA ASN A 8 -12.39 -11.36 21.05
C ASN A 8 -11.38 -10.31 20.52
N PRO A 9 -10.11 -10.29 20.96
CA PRO A 9 -9.16 -9.31 20.44
C PRO A 9 -9.03 -9.58 18.94
N LEU A 10 -9.39 -8.59 18.12
CA LEU A 10 -9.40 -8.66 16.66
C LEU A 10 -7.96 -8.69 16.11
N SER A 11 -7.18 -9.72 16.47
CA SER A 11 -5.81 -10.08 16.06
C SER A 11 -4.73 -8.99 16.19
N GLY A 12 -3.55 -9.34 16.73
CA GLY A 12 -2.40 -8.46 16.97
C GLY A 12 -2.60 -7.48 18.14
N ASN A 13 -1.80 -7.61 19.21
CA ASN A 13 -1.67 -6.56 20.24
C ASN A 13 -0.30 -5.89 20.05
N MET A 14 -0.25 -4.57 19.94
CA MET A 14 1.02 -3.86 20.02
C MET A 14 1.26 -3.40 21.46
N GLN A 15 2.46 -3.63 21.96
CA GLN A 15 2.95 -3.03 23.21
C GLN A 15 4.19 -2.21 22.87
N GLU A 16 4.16 -0.90 23.19
CA GLU A 16 5.29 0.02 23.00
C GLU A 16 5.88 0.04 21.57
N GLY A 17 5.04 -0.09 20.54
CA GLY A 17 5.50 -0.10 19.14
C GLY A 17 6.18 -1.41 18.71
N VAL A 18 5.98 -2.50 19.44
CA VAL A 18 6.39 -3.84 19.04
C VAL A 18 5.14 -4.69 18.83
N ALA A 19 5.03 -5.34 17.67
CA ALA A 19 4.00 -6.33 17.42
C ALA A 19 4.23 -7.55 18.33
N ALA A 20 3.22 -7.91 19.12
CA ALA A 20 3.24 -9.15 19.88
C ALA A 20 3.46 -10.36 18.95
N PRO A 21 3.97 -11.49 19.48
CA PRO A 21 4.07 -12.72 18.71
C PRO A 21 2.73 -13.07 18.06
N TYR A 22 2.74 -13.27 16.75
CA TYR A 22 1.57 -13.63 15.96
C TYR A 22 1.91 -14.83 15.08
N ASP A 23 0.91 -15.60 14.66
CA ASP A 23 1.10 -16.61 13.63
C ASP A 23 -0.14 -16.73 12.73
N PHE A 24 0.07 -17.13 11.48
CA PHE A 24 -0.97 -17.44 10.51
C PHE A 24 -0.46 -18.37 9.42
N THR A 25 -1.39 -19.01 8.72
CA THR A 25 -1.07 -19.72 7.47
C THR A 25 -1.37 -18.86 6.25
N ILE A 26 -0.59 -19.04 5.18
CA ILE A 26 -0.81 -18.37 3.88
C ILE A 26 -2.23 -18.66 3.38
N SER A 27 -2.68 -19.91 3.51
CA SER A 27 -4.00 -20.33 3.03
C SER A 27 -5.16 -19.64 3.75
N GLU A 28 -5.04 -19.41 5.07
CA GLU A 28 -6.05 -18.70 5.85
C GLU A 28 -6.15 -17.24 5.42
N VAL A 29 -5.00 -16.56 5.25
CA VAL A 29 -4.96 -15.17 4.80
C VAL A 29 -5.61 -15.03 3.43
N PHE A 30 -5.27 -15.91 2.48
CA PHE A 30 -5.85 -15.90 1.14
C PHE A 30 -7.35 -16.17 1.15
N LYS A 31 -7.81 -17.18 1.90
CA LYS A 31 -9.24 -17.52 2.00
C LYS A 31 -10.03 -16.37 2.61
N GLU A 32 -9.52 -15.77 3.68
CA GLU A 32 -10.17 -14.62 4.31
C GLU A 32 -10.23 -13.42 3.37
N ALA A 33 -9.10 -13.07 2.74
CA ALA A 33 -9.04 -11.94 1.82
C ALA A 33 -10.00 -12.13 0.64
N TRP A 34 -10.07 -13.35 0.09
CA TRP A 34 -10.99 -13.68 -0.99
C TRP A 34 -12.45 -13.54 -0.57
N ALA A 35 -12.82 -14.05 0.61
CA ALA A 35 -14.18 -13.93 1.15
C ALA A 35 -14.60 -12.46 1.32
N ARG A 36 -13.68 -11.61 1.83
CA ARG A 36 -13.91 -10.18 2.03
C ARG A 36 -13.86 -9.36 0.74
N THR A 37 -13.32 -9.90 -0.35
CA THR A 37 -13.26 -9.21 -1.66
C THR A 37 -14.63 -9.11 -2.32
N SER A 38 -15.54 -10.07 -2.05
CA SER A 38 -16.91 -10.01 -2.57
C SER A 38 -17.64 -8.80 -1.98
N GLY A 39 -18.28 -7.99 -2.84
CA GLY A 39 -18.94 -6.73 -2.47
C GLY A 39 -18.04 -5.50 -2.36
N PHE A 40 -16.70 -5.66 -2.29
CA PHE A 40 -15.74 -4.57 -2.13
C PHE A 40 -15.16 -4.01 -3.43
N LYS A 41 -15.38 -4.71 -4.56
CA LYS A 41 -14.75 -4.39 -5.85
C LYS A 41 -15.11 -2.99 -6.34
N GLY A 42 -16.37 -2.57 -6.17
CA GLY A 42 -16.89 -1.30 -6.69
C GLY A 42 -16.08 -0.09 -6.22
N PRO A 43 -16.00 0.19 -4.91
CA PRO A 43 -15.23 1.33 -4.38
C PRO A 43 -13.78 1.37 -4.86
N VAL A 44 -13.06 0.24 -4.82
CA VAL A 44 -11.66 0.18 -5.26
C VAL A 44 -11.53 0.45 -6.75
N LEU A 45 -12.37 -0.18 -7.58
CA LEU A 45 -12.31 0.02 -9.03
C LEU A 45 -12.70 1.43 -9.45
N VAL A 46 -13.67 2.05 -8.76
CA VAL A 46 -14.03 3.45 -8.97
C VAL A 46 -12.86 4.36 -8.59
N ALA A 47 -12.24 4.15 -7.43
CA ALA A 47 -11.07 4.92 -7.02
C ALA A 47 -9.92 4.80 -8.04
N VAL A 48 -9.57 3.57 -8.43
CA VAL A 48 -8.53 3.30 -9.42
C VAL A 48 -8.86 3.92 -10.78
N LEU A 49 -10.12 3.86 -11.22
CA LEU A 49 -10.55 4.46 -12.49
C LEU A 49 -10.45 5.99 -12.44
N ILE A 50 -10.89 6.64 -11.36
CA ILE A 50 -10.75 8.09 -11.18
C ILE A 50 -9.27 8.49 -11.21
N ILE A 51 -8.41 7.76 -10.49
CA ILE A 51 -6.96 8.01 -10.47
C ILE A 51 -6.37 7.84 -11.87
N PHE A 52 -6.73 6.76 -12.57
CA PHE A 52 -6.25 6.50 -13.91
C PHE A 52 -6.65 7.61 -14.90
N LEU A 53 -7.92 8.04 -14.88
CA LEU A 53 -8.41 9.13 -15.72
C LEU A 53 -7.74 10.46 -15.39
N ALA A 54 -7.56 10.78 -14.10
CA ALA A 54 -6.86 11.98 -13.67
C ALA A 54 -5.39 11.98 -14.14
N LEU A 55 -4.67 10.87 -13.95
CA LEU A 55 -3.30 10.72 -14.42
C LEU A 55 -3.20 10.78 -15.95
N ALA A 56 -4.13 10.17 -16.68
CA ALA A 56 -4.18 10.23 -18.14
C ALA A 56 -4.40 11.68 -18.63
N ALA A 57 -5.33 12.41 -18.02
CA ALA A 57 -5.59 13.82 -18.34
C ALA A 57 -4.36 14.71 -18.05
N ILE A 58 -3.70 14.51 -16.91
CA ILE A 58 -2.48 15.23 -16.55
C ILE A 58 -1.36 14.93 -17.56
N ASN A 59 -1.10 13.65 -17.87
CA ASN A 59 -0.06 13.26 -18.82
C ASN A 59 -0.35 13.83 -20.22
N PHE A 60 -1.61 13.81 -20.66
CA PHE A 60 -2.01 14.42 -21.92
C PHE A 60 -1.74 15.92 -21.94
N GLY A 61 -2.13 16.64 -20.88
CA GLY A 61 -1.82 18.07 -20.72
C GLY A 61 -0.32 18.35 -20.71
N THR A 62 0.47 17.54 -20.01
CA THR A 62 1.94 17.65 -20.00
C THR A 62 2.53 17.47 -21.40
N ILE A 63 2.05 16.51 -22.19
CA ILE A 63 2.51 16.30 -23.57
C ILE A 63 2.22 17.54 -24.44
N LEU A 64 1.03 18.15 -24.31
CA LEU A 64 0.69 19.36 -25.06
C LEU A 64 1.61 20.53 -24.71
N VAL A 65 1.80 20.79 -23.41
CA VAL A 65 2.66 21.89 -22.93
C VAL A 65 4.10 21.65 -23.35
N VAL A 66 4.66 20.49 -23.03
CA VAL A 66 6.04 20.13 -23.36
C VAL A 66 6.28 20.15 -24.86
N GLY A 67 5.31 19.71 -25.68
CA GLY A 67 5.40 19.72 -27.14
C GLY A 67 5.67 21.11 -27.71
N VAL A 68 5.00 22.14 -27.19
CA VAL A 68 5.24 23.54 -27.57
C VAL A 68 6.63 23.99 -27.17
N PHE A 69 7.05 23.73 -25.92
CA PHE A 69 8.38 24.12 -25.43
C PHE A 69 9.50 23.40 -26.16
N ASN A 70 9.29 22.16 -26.59
CA ASN A 70 10.29 21.37 -27.31
C ASN A 70 10.62 21.95 -28.69
N MET A 71 9.70 22.71 -29.30
CA MET A 71 9.95 23.42 -30.56
C MET A 71 10.81 24.67 -30.37
N ILE A 72 10.84 25.23 -29.16
CA ILE A 72 11.59 26.46 -28.82
C ILE A 72 12.97 26.08 -28.25
N ASP A 73 12.98 25.22 -27.24
CA ASP A 73 14.17 24.75 -26.54
C ASP A 73 13.96 23.31 -26.03
N PRO A 74 14.58 22.30 -26.68
CA PRO A 74 14.50 20.91 -26.26
C PRO A 74 15.05 20.64 -24.84
N ALA A 75 16.05 21.41 -24.39
CA ALA A 75 16.63 21.24 -23.07
C ALA A 75 15.64 21.69 -21.98
N LEU A 76 15.00 22.85 -22.17
CA LEU A 76 13.96 23.34 -21.28
C LEU A 76 12.76 22.39 -21.23
N ALA A 77 12.32 21.85 -22.37
CA ALA A 77 11.22 20.89 -22.44
C ALA A 77 11.52 19.60 -21.65
N THR A 78 12.76 19.12 -21.69
CA THR A 78 13.23 17.96 -20.92
C THR A 78 13.19 18.21 -19.42
N ILE A 79 13.64 19.40 -18.99
CA ILE A 79 13.60 19.81 -17.58
C ILE A 79 12.14 19.86 -17.11
N LEU A 80 11.25 20.54 -17.85
CA LEU A 80 9.83 20.63 -17.52
C LEU A 80 9.17 19.26 -17.41
N THR A 81 9.41 18.38 -18.38
CA THR A 81 8.87 17.01 -18.36
C THR A 81 9.32 16.24 -17.11
N SER A 82 10.59 16.36 -16.75
CA SER A 82 11.16 15.67 -15.59
C SER A 82 10.57 16.22 -14.28
N SER A 83 10.41 17.53 -14.17
CA SER A 83 9.75 18.18 -13.04
C SER A 83 8.29 17.74 -12.88
N PHE A 84 7.51 17.70 -13.97
CA PHE A 84 6.12 17.21 -13.92
C PHE A 84 6.06 15.75 -13.47
N LYS A 85 6.89 14.87 -14.04
CA LYS A 85 6.95 13.45 -13.64
C LYS A 85 7.31 13.29 -12.16
N PHE A 86 8.26 14.07 -11.67
CA PHE A 86 8.65 14.06 -10.27
C PHE A 86 7.48 14.43 -9.35
N VAL A 87 6.78 15.54 -9.63
CA VAL A 87 5.61 15.98 -8.85
C VAL A 87 4.49 14.93 -8.87
N ILE A 88 4.16 14.37 -10.04
CA ILE A 88 3.14 13.32 -10.18
C ILE A 88 3.54 12.08 -9.37
N SER A 89 4.81 11.69 -9.40
CA SER A 89 5.29 10.54 -8.62
C SER A 89 5.13 10.76 -7.10
N MET A 90 5.44 11.96 -6.60
CA MET A 90 5.29 12.28 -5.18
C MET A 90 3.81 12.29 -4.75
N ALA A 91 2.93 12.86 -5.58
CA ALA A 91 1.50 12.90 -5.34
C ALA A 91 0.84 11.50 -5.36
N SER A 92 1.49 10.50 -5.97
CA SER A 92 0.98 9.13 -6.02
C SER A 92 1.07 8.39 -4.67
N TYR A 93 2.02 8.74 -3.80
CA TYR A 93 2.24 8.01 -2.54
C TYR A 93 1.08 8.11 -1.55
N PRO A 94 0.49 9.30 -1.27
CA PRO A 94 -0.65 9.40 -0.36
C PRO A 94 -1.90 8.70 -0.91
N ILE A 95 -2.07 8.72 -2.24
CA ILE A 95 -3.16 8.00 -2.91
C ILE A 95 -2.98 6.49 -2.77
N ALA A 96 -1.77 5.98 -2.99
CA ALA A 96 -1.45 4.58 -2.78
C ALA A 96 -1.72 4.17 -1.32
N ALA A 97 -1.31 4.99 -0.35
CA ALA A 97 -1.59 4.76 1.05
C ALA A 97 -3.11 4.72 1.34
N GLY A 98 -3.88 5.65 0.76
CA GLY A 98 -5.34 5.65 0.88
C GLY A 98 -6.00 4.38 0.32
N ILE A 99 -5.53 3.88 -0.83
CA ILE A 99 -5.98 2.59 -1.36
C ILE A 99 -5.66 1.44 -0.39
N LEU A 100 -4.48 1.43 0.21
CA LEU A 100 -4.14 0.39 1.19
C LEU A 100 -5.01 0.49 2.45
N MET A 101 -5.35 1.71 2.90
CA MET A 101 -6.28 1.94 4.00
C MET A 101 -7.70 1.46 3.69
N MET A 102 -8.17 1.56 2.43
CA MET A 102 -9.43 0.92 2.03
C MET A 102 -9.44 -0.58 2.32
N GLY A 103 -8.31 -1.26 2.08
CA GLY A 103 -8.12 -2.67 2.42
C GLY A 103 -8.17 -2.94 3.90
N LEU A 104 -7.57 -2.06 4.70
CA LEU A 104 -7.58 -2.14 6.16
C LEU A 104 -9.01 -1.99 6.72
N TYR A 105 -9.77 -0.98 6.26
CA TYR A 105 -11.18 -0.80 6.62
C TYR A 105 -12.00 -2.03 6.24
N ARG A 106 -11.81 -2.55 5.02
CA ARG A 106 -12.51 -3.75 4.58
C ARG A 106 -12.15 -4.99 5.40
N SER A 107 -10.92 -5.06 5.93
CA SER A 107 -10.47 -6.17 6.77
C SER A 107 -11.30 -6.31 8.05
N VAL A 108 -11.94 -5.25 8.56
CA VAL A 108 -12.83 -5.29 9.72
C VAL A 108 -14.31 -5.12 9.37
N ASP A 109 -14.67 -5.35 8.10
CA ASP A 109 -16.03 -5.16 7.61
C ASP A 109 -16.57 -3.72 7.74
N ALA A 110 -15.68 -2.72 7.90
CA ALA A 110 -16.08 -1.31 7.86
C ALA A 110 -16.54 -0.92 6.46
N ALA A 111 -17.45 0.05 6.39
CA ALA A 111 -17.93 0.59 5.13
C ALA A 111 -16.79 1.32 4.39
N VAL A 112 -16.67 1.06 3.09
CA VAL A 112 -15.64 1.69 2.26
C VAL A 112 -16.25 2.43 1.08
N ASP A 113 -15.91 3.71 0.97
CA ASP A 113 -16.21 4.60 -0.15
C ASP A 113 -14.91 4.84 -0.95
N TYR A 114 -15.01 5.06 -2.27
CA TYR A 114 -13.89 5.43 -3.13
C TYR A 114 -13.18 6.71 -2.65
N LYS A 115 -13.88 7.61 -1.96
CA LYS A 115 -13.31 8.83 -1.37
C LYS A 115 -12.22 8.53 -0.34
N LEU A 116 -12.26 7.36 0.29
CA LEU A 116 -11.25 6.95 1.27
C LEU A 116 -9.84 6.86 0.67
N ALA A 117 -9.73 6.57 -0.64
CA ALA A 117 -8.46 6.61 -1.37
C ALA A 117 -7.77 7.99 -1.32
N PHE A 118 -8.55 9.05 -1.06
CA PHE A 118 -8.10 10.44 -1.04
C PHE A 118 -8.19 11.05 0.37
N ALA A 119 -8.59 10.30 1.39
CA ALA A 119 -8.83 10.85 2.73
C ALA A 119 -7.53 11.22 3.48
N TYR A 120 -6.39 10.65 3.07
CA TYR A 120 -5.13 10.74 3.81
C TYR A 120 -4.12 11.74 3.22
N PHE A 121 -4.58 12.72 2.43
CA PHE A 121 -3.70 13.77 1.91
C PHE A 121 -3.10 14.65 3.03
N SER A 122 -3.72 14.74 4.20
CA SER A 122 -3.11 15.41 5.37
C SER A 122 -1.81 14.75 5.84
N TYR A 123 -1.68 13.43 5.63
CA TYR A 123 -0.48 12.64 5.94
C TYR A 123 0.53 12.62 4.79
N SER A 124 0.34 13.44 3.74
CA SER A 124 1.19 13.38 2.54
C SER A 124 2.67 13.55 2.85
N LEU A 125 3.02 14.55 3.68
CA LEU A 125 4.42 14.82 3.98
C LEU A 125 5.08 13.66 4.77
N PRO A 126 4.51 13.16 5.88
CA PRO A 126 4.99 11.94 6.53
C PRO A 126 5.12 10.74 5.59
N ILE A 127 4.11 10.47 4.77
CA ILE A 127 4.08 9.34 3.82
C ILE A 127 5.19 9.45 2.78
N ILE A 128 5.36 10.64 2.19
CA ILE A 128 6.39 10.89 1.18
C ILE A 128 7.77 10.72 1.79
N ILE A 129 8.04 11.35 2.95
CA ILE A 129 9.33 11.22 3.63
C ILE A 129 9.61 9.75 3.95
N ALA A 130 8.61 9.01 4.44
CA ALA A 130 8.75 7.61 4.76
C ALA A 130 9.04 6.73 3.56
N THR A 131 8.31 6.96 2.46
CA THR A 131 8.51 6.20 1.24
C THR A 131 9.88 6.47 0.64
N LEU A 132 10.32 7.74 0.62
CA LEU A 132 11.64 8.11 0.13
C LEU A 132 12.75 7.51 0.99
N PHE A 133 12.65 7.60 2.31
CA PHE A 133 13.64 7.06 3.23
C PHE A 133 13.71 5.52 3.17
N ALA A 134 12.56 4.84 3.15
CA ALA A 134 12.49 3.40 2.97
C ALA A 134 13.05 2.97 1.60
N SER A 135 12.71 3.69 0.53
CA SER A 135 13.23 3.40 -0.82
C SER A 135 14.75 3.56 -0.89
N LEU A 136 15.32 4.56 -0.22
CA LEU A 136 16.76 4.76 -0.15
C LEU A 136 17.44 3.56 0.53
N LEU A 137 16.92 3.10 1.68
CA LEU A 137 17.47 1.92 2.37
C LEU A 137 17.34 0.66 1.52
N VAL A 138 16.23 0.48 0.81
CA VAL A 138 16.03 -0.65 -0.10
C VAL A 138 17.04 -0.61 -1.26
N VAL A 139 17.24 0.55 -1.89
CA VAL A 139 18.23 0.74 -2.97
C VAL A 139 19.65 0.48 -2.46
N LEU A 140 20.02 1.02 -1.29
CA LEU A 140 21.31 0.73 -0.66
C LEU A 140 21.46 -0.77 -0.35
N GLY A 141 20.37 -1.42 0.09
CA GLY A 141 20.30 -2.86 0.26
C GLY A 141 20.68 -3.59 -1.02
N PHE A 142 20.00 -3.28 -2.13
CA PHE A 142 20.27 -3.86 -3.45
C PHE A 142 21.68 -3.54 -3.99
N MET A 143 22.21 -2.34 -3.74
CA MET A 143 23.56 -1.94 -4.14
C MET A 143 24.64 -2.75 -3.40
N LEU A 144 24.41 -3.07 -2.12
CA LEU A 144 25.32 -3.90 -1.36
C LEU A 144 25.23 -5.36 -1.83
N LEU A 145 24.01 -5.91 -1.86
CA LEU A 145 23.70 -7.30 -2.27
C LEU A 145 22.20 -7.42 -2.65
N VAL A 146 21.84 -8.36 -3.53
CA VAL A 146 20.42 -8.53 -3.91
C VAL A 146 19.52 -8.94 -2.72
N LEU A 147 20.03 -9.80 -1.83
CA LEU A 147 19.25 -10.35 -0.70
C LEU A 147 18.82 -9.30 0.34
N PRO A 148 19.70 -8.41 0.85
CA PRO A 148 19.30 -7.29 1.71
C PRO A 148 18.23 -6.38 1.10
N GLY A 149 18.31 -6.08 -0.20
CA GLY A 149 17.30 -5.28 -0.89
C GLY A 149 15.92 -5.95 -0.88
N ILE A 150 15.86 -7.24 -1.22
CA ILE A 150 14.62 -8.03 -1.13
C ILE A 150 14.10 -8.05 0.31
N TYR A 151 14.97 -8.32 1.28
CA TYR A 151 14.59 -8.34 2.70
C TYR A 151 13.91 -7.03 3.13
N LEU A 152 14.55 -5.89 2.87
CA LEU A 152 14.05 -4.57 3.26
C LEU A 152 12.75 -4.20 2.53
N SER A 153 12.61 -4.58 1.26
CA SER A 153 11.38 -4.31 0.48
C SER A 153 10.15 -4.95 1.11
N ILE A 154 10.28 -6.17 1.65
CA ILE A 154 9.21 -6.86 2.36
C ILE A 154 9.06 -6.34 3.79
N ALA A 155 10.19 -6.04 4.45
CA ALA A 155 10.20 -5.58 5.83
C ALA A 155 9.47 -4.25 6.05
N TYR A 156 9.44 -3.37 5.06
CA TYR A 156 8.82 -2.03 5.16
C TYR A 156 7.40 -1.94 4.59
N VAL A 157 6.79 -3.07 4.21
CA VAL A 157 5.52 -3.10 3.48
C VAL A 157 4.32 -2.51 4.26
N PHE A 158 4.39 -2.45 5.60
CA PHE A 158 3.34 -1.92 6.47
C PHE A 158 3.62 -0.53 7.04
N THR A 159 4.73 0.10 6.62
CA THR A 159 5.19 1.39 7.17
C THR A 159 4.12 2.48 7.03
N LEU A 160 3.44 2.56 5.89
CA LEU A 160 2.49 3.64 5.62
C LEU A 160 1.25 3.56 6.51
N GLN A 161 0.73 2.36 6.74
CA GLN A 161 -0.43 2.13 7.60
C GLN A 161 -0.09 2.38 9.06
N LEU A 162 1.11 2.01 9.51
CA LEU A 162 1.57 2.32 10.86
C LEU A 162 1.66 3.84 11.10
N ILE A 163 2.09 4.62 10.08
CA ILE A 163 2.09 6.09 10.17
C ILE A 163 0.66 6.62 10.25
N ILE A 164 -0.26 6.09 9.44
CA ILE A 164 -1.62 6.62 9.34
C ILE A 164 -2.50 6.20 10.53
N GLU A 165 -2.50 4.92 10.87
CA GLU A 165 -3.45 4.34 11.83
C GLU A 165 -2.91 4.32 13.26
N LYS A 166 -1.59 4.25 13.44
CA LYS A 166 -0.95 4.26 14.76
C LYS A 166 -0.26 5.59 15.09
N ASP A 167 -0.40 6.59 14.22
CA ASP A 167 0.24 7.92 14.32
C ASP A 167 1.75 7.84 14.62
N MET A 168 2.41 6.80 14.11
CA MET A 168 3.83 6.59 14.37
C MET A 168 4.68 7.55 13.57
N ASN A 169 5.78 8.02 14.17
CA ASN A 169 6.81 8.73 13.42
C ASN A 169 7.52 7.80 12.43
N LEU A 170 8.23 8.39 11.47
CA LEU A 170 8.96 7.71 10.40
C LEU A 170 9.75 6.48 10.88
N TRP A 171 10.69 6.70 11.80
CA TRP A 171 11.64 5.67 12.22
C TRP A 171 10.93 4.58 13.02
N GLN A 172 10.01 4.98 13.89
CA GLN A 172 9.19 4.08 14.66
C GLN A 172 8.38 3.17 13.74
N ALA A 173 7.65 3.72 12.76
CA ALA A 173 6.84 2.93 11.83
C ALA A 173 7.69 1.92 11.03
N MET A 174 8.85 2.36 10.52
CA MET A 174 9.75 1.48 9.75
C MET A 174 10.33 0.35 10.61
N GLU A 175 10.79 0.67 11.82
CA GLU A 175 11.37 -0.32 12.72
C GLU A 175 10.32 -1.29 13.26
N THR A 176 9.12 -0.79 13.58
CA THR A 176 7.95 -1.60 13.94
C THR A 176 7.58 -2.56 12.82
N SER A 177 7.45 -2.07 11.58
CA SER A 177 7.18 -2.91 10.40
C SER A 177 8.26 -3.97 10.24
N ARG A 178 9.55 -3.58 10.30
CA ARG A 178 10.68 -4.50 10.13
C ARG A 178 10.68 -5.59 11.18
N LYS A 179 10.54 -5.24 12.47
CA LYS A 179 10.52 -6.20 13.58
C LYS A 179 9.34 -7.15 13.49
N ALA A 180 8.16 -6.64 13.17
CA ALA A 180 6.96 -7.45 13.02
C ALA A 180 7.10 -8.43 11.85
N VAL A 181 7.51 -7.96 10.68
CA VAL A 181 7.69 -8.79 9.49
C VAL A 181 8.81 -9.82 9.69
N HIS A 182 9.87 -9.48 10.43
CA HIS A 182 11.01 -10.38 10.68
C HIS A 182 10.61 -11.71 11.34
N GLN A 183 9.59 -11.69 12.23
CA GLN A 183 9.10 -12.90 12.91
C GLN A 183 8.69 -14.00 11.93
N HIS A 184 8.05 -13.62 10.81
CA HIS A 184 7.56 -14.54 9.79
C HIS A 184 7.88 -14.07 8.37
N TRP A 185 9.12 -13.62 8.16
CA TRP A 185 9.54 -12.97 6.91
C TRP A 185 9.26 -13.83 5.67
N PHE A 186 9.59 -15.13 5.72
CA PHE A 186 9.35 -16.04 4.59
C PHE A 186 7.88 -16.19 4.25
N LYS A 187 6.98 -16.26 5.25
CA LYS A 187 5.54 -16.37 5.01
C LYS A 187 5.02 -15.13 4.28
N ILE A 188 5.45 -13.95 4.73
CA ILE A 188 5.06 -12.67 4.15
C ILE A 188 5.64 -12.51 2.74
N PHE A 189 6.92 -12.87 2.55
CA PHE A 189 7.56 -12.90 1.23
C PHE A 189 6.79 -13.78 0.25
N PHE A 190 6.46 -15.03 0.61
CA PHE A 190 5.72 -15.93 -0.28
C PHE A 190 4.31 -15.44 -0.56
N ILE A 191 3.63 -14.81 0.40
CA ILE A 191 2.34 -14.17 0.15
C ILE A 191 2.46 -13.09 -0.94
N TYR A 192 3.39 -12.14 -0.79
CA TYR A 192 3.56 -11.08 -1.79
C TYR A 192 4.09 -11.60 -3.13
N ALA A 193 4.93 -12.64 -3.14
CA ALA A 193 5.38 -13.31 -4.35
C ALA A 193 4.20 -13.97 -5.10
N LEU A 194 3.33 -14.68 -4.39
CA LEU A 194 2.13 -15.29 -4.97
C LEU A 194 1.15 -14.24 -5.51
N VAL A 195 0.93 -13.15 -4.76
CA VAL A 195 0.09 -12.05 -5.27
C VAL A 195 0.73 -11.38 -6.48
N GLY A 196 2.06 -11.23 -6.51
CA GLY A 196 2.80 -10.76 -7.69
C GLY A 196 2.56 -11.63 -8.92
N ILE A 197 2.61 -12.97 -8.76
CA ILE A 197 2.30 -13.92 -9.84
C ILE A 197 0.83 -13.76 -10.30
N ILE A 198 -0.13 -13.69 -9.37
CA ILE A 198 -1.55 -13.48 -9.71
C ILE A 198 -1.73 -12.18 -10.49
N TYR A 199 -1.04 -11.12 -10.08
CA TYR A 199 -1.08 -9.83 -10.76
C TYR A 199 -0.54 -9.93 -12.19
N LEU A 200 0.61 -10.60 -12.40
CA LEU A 200 1.19 -10.83 -13.72
C LEU A 200 0.26 -11.65 -14.63
N VAL A 201 -0.31 -12.74 -14.11
CA VAL A 201 -1.28 -13.56 -14.86
C VAL A 201 -2.54 -12.76 -15.20
N SER A 202 -2.98 -11.87 -14.31
CA SER A 202 -4.15 -11.02 -14.51
C SER A 202 -3.98 -9.98 -15.63
N LEU A 203 -2.74 -9.68 -16.03
CA LEU A 203 -2.43 -8.79 -17.15
C LEU A 203 -2.58 -9.47 -18.51
N ILE A 204 -2.42 -10.79 -18.59
CA ILE A 204 -2.50 -11.57 -19.84
C ILE A 204 -3.81 -11.33 -20.61
N PRO A 205 -5.01 -11.38 -19.99
CA PRO A 205 -6.26 -11.09 -20.67
C PRO A 205 -6.48 -9.58 -20.80
N LEU A 206 -5.51 -8.84 -21.36
CA LEU A 206 -5.56 -7.38 -21.53
C LEU A 206 -5.89 -6.61 -20.24
N GLY A 207 -5.47 -7.14 -19.09
CA GLY A 207 -5.76 -6.55 -17.78
C GLY A 207 -7.17 -6.80 -17.22
N PHE A 208 -8.04 -7.56 -17.90
CA PHE A 208 -9.37 -7.88 -17.34
C PHE A 208 -9.28 -8.62 -16.00
N GLY A 209 -8.23 -9.41 -15.77
CA GLY A 209 -8.01 -10.09 -14.47
C GLY A 209 -7.81 -9.11 -13.31
N LEU A 210 -7.37 -7.87 -13.58
CA LEU A 210 -7.14 -6.85 -12.56
C LEU A 210 -8.42 -6.45 -11.83
N ILE A 211 -9.59 -6.64 -12.44
CA ILE A 211 -10.91 -6.40 -11.82
C ILE A 211 -11.07 -7.22 -10.53
N TRP A 212 -10.47 -8.42 -10.46
CA TRP A 212 -10.46 -9.27 -9.28
C TRP A 212 -9.16 -9.16 -8.49
N ALA A 213 -8.01 -9.08 -9.17
CA ALA A 213 -6.71 -9.09 -8.51
C ALA A 213 -6.46 -7.80 -7.68
N LEU A 214 -6.89 -6.63 -8.16
CA LEU A 214 -6.67 -5.37 -7.44
C LEU A 214 -7.45 -5.32 -6.12
N PRO A 215 -8.78 -5.51 -6.08
CA PRO A 215 -9.51 -5.53 -4.80
C PRO A 215 -9.01 -6.64 -3.88
N PHE A 216 -8.66 -7.80 -4.42
CA PHE A 216 -8.10 -8.91 -3.63
C PHE A 216 -6.78 -8.53 -2.96
N PHE A 217 -5.83 -7.92 -3.69
CA PHE A 217 -4.57 -7.46 -3.12
C PHE A 217 -4.78 -6.43 -2.01
N VAL A 218 -5.65 -5.45 -2.25
CA VAL A 218 -5.97 -4.40 -1.27
C VAL A 218 -6.50 -5.01 0.03
N VAL A 219 -7.48 -5.92 -0.06
CA VAL A 219 -8.02 -6.60 1.12
C VAL A 219 -6.98 -7.51 1.79
N LEU A 220 -6.22 -8.27 1.02
CA LEU A 220 -5.18 -9.17 1.54
C LEU A 220 -4.13 -8.41 2.34
N HIS A 221 -3.71 -7.25 1.84
CA HIS A 221 -2.79 -6.38 2.54
C HIS A 221 -3.39 -5.87 3.86
N GLY A 222 -4.66 -5.44 3.85
CA GLY A 222 -5.37 -5.03 5.07
C GLY A 222 -5.56 -6.16 6.09
N VAL A 223 -5.90 -7.37 5.64
CA VAL A 223 -6.03 -8.56 6.50
C VAL A 223 -4.71 -8.92 7.14
N LEU A 224 -3.59 -8.85 6.40
CA LEU A 224 -2.26 -9.05 6.96
C LEU A 224 -1.94 -8.00 8.02
N TYR A 225 -2.17 -6.72 7.72
CA TYR A 225 -1.93 -5.65 8.67
C TYR A 225 -2.70 -5.89 9.97
N ARG A 226 -4.02 -6.11 9.87
CA ARG A 226 -4.88 -6.39 11.03
C ARG A 226 -4.37 -7.60 11.81
N ARG A 227 -3.97 -8.68 11.15
CA ARG A 227 -3.48 -9.90 11.83
C ARG A 227 -2.18 -9.69 12.59
N ILE A 228 -1.30 -8.82 12.08
CA ILE A 228 0.03 -8.57 12.63
C ILE A 228 -0.01 -7.53 13.74
N PHE A 229 -0.72 -6.42 13.53
CA PHE A 229 -0.65 -5.24 14.40
C PHE A 229 -1.94 -4.97 15.19
N GLY A 230 -3.07 -5.56 14.78
CA GLY A 230 -4.37 -5.14 15.25
C GLY A 230 -4.75 -3.73 14.82
N ILE A 231 -5.93 -3.30 15.23
CA ILE A 231 -6.52 -2.02 14.85
C ILE A 231 -6.97 -1.32 16.13
N ASP A 232 -6.52 -0.08 16.31
CA ASP A 232 -6.81 0.75 17.48
C ASP A 232 -7.95 1.72 17.17
N SER A 233 -8.02 2.25 15.94
CA SER A 233 -9.08 3.17 15.54
C SER A 233 -9.34 3.15 14.03
N ILE A 234 -10.56 2.77 13.65
CA ILE A 234 -11.11 2.82 12.29
C ILE A 234 -12.53 3.36 12.34
#